data_AF-G7VFL0-F1
#
_entry.id   AF-G7VFL0-F1
#
_cell.length_a   1.000
_cell.length_b   1.000
_cell.length_c   1.000
_cell.angle_alpha   90.00
_cell.angle_beta   90.00
_cell.angle_gamma   90.00
#
_symmetry.space_group_name_H-M   'P 1'
#
loop_
_entity.id
_entity.type
_entity.pdbx_description
1 polymer ?
#
loop_
_entity_poly.entity_id
_entity_poly.type
_entity_poly.pdbx_seq_one_letter_code
_entity_poly.pdbx_strand_id
1 'polypeptide(L)' 'MDKSREKMILISFHIPQPYLEALDELVKAGAYPSRSEAIRAALRELLARYKLDGV' A
#
# COMPACT_ATOMS: atom_id res chain seq x y z
N MET A 1 23.76 8.99 -8.64
CA MET A 1 22.98 7.75 -8.43
C MET A 1 21.58 8.03 -8.94
N ASP A 2 21.31 7.68 -10.20
CA ASP A 2 19.99 7.82 -10.80
C ASP A 2 19.04 6.95 -9.98
N LYS A 3 18.17 7.57 -9.17
CA LYS A 3 17.02 6.87 -8.60
C LYS A 3 16.05 6.68 -9.76
N SER A 4 16.39 5.76 -10.67
CA SER A 4 15.47 5.25 -11.68
C SER A 4 14.16 5.00 -10.97
N ARG A 5 13.10 5.71 -11.37
CA ARG A 5 11.76 5.59 -10.80
C ARG A 5 11.48 4.11 -10.61
N GLU A 6 11.45 3.64 -9.35
CA GLU A 6 11.20 2.24 -9.06
C GLU A 6 9.94 1.85 -9.82
N LYS A 7 10.08 0.85 -10.69
CA LYS A 7 9.02 0.47 -11.61
C LYS A 7 7.86 -0.07 -10.78
N MET A 8 6.79 0.71 -10.63
CA MET A 8 5.56 0.22 -10.02
C MET A 8 4.95 -0.86 -10.91
N ILE A 9 4.71 -2.03 -10.32
CA ILE A 9 4.06 -3.17 -10.99
C ILE A 9 2.59 -3.17 -10.58
N LEU A 10 1.69 -3.30 -11.55
CA LEU A 10 0.26 -3.49 -11.30
C LEU A 10 0.03 -4.92 -10.81
N ILE A 11 -0.63 -5.05 -9.66
CA ILE A 11 -1.01 -6.34 -9.08
C ILE A 11 -2.52 -6.37 -8.85
N SER A 12 -3.12 -7.56 -8.97
CA SER A 12 -4.52 -7.83 -8.64
C SER A 12 -4.56 -8.88 -7.53
N PHE A 13 -5.40 -8.67 -6.51
CA PHE A 13 -5.58 -9.59 -5.40
C PHE A 13 -7.02 -9.51 -4.87
N HIS A 14 -7.47 -10.55 -4.19
CA HIS A 14 -8.79 -10.59 -3.56
C HIS A 14 -8.68 -10.18 -2.09
N ILE A 15 -9.63 -9.36 -1.61
CA ILE A 15 -9.78 -9.03 -0.19
C ILE A 15 -11.25 -9.10 0.22
N PRO A 16 -11.53 -9.35 1.51
CA PRO A 16 -12.88 -9.23 2.05
C PRO A 16 -13.46 -7.83 1.79
N GLN A 17 -14.73 -7.78 1.41
CA GLN A 17 -15.45 -6.52 1.17
C GLN A 17 -15.35 -5.52 2.34
N PRO A 18 -15.46 -5.91 3.62
CA PRO A 18 -15.35 -4.96 4.73
C PRO A 18 -14.00 -4.22 4.78
N TYR A 19 -12.92 -4.85 4.31
CA TYR A 19 -11.60 -4.20 4.27
C TYR A 19 -11.49 -3.19 3.13
N LEU A 20 -12.14 -3.47 2.01
CA LEU A 20 -12.22 -2.52 0.90
C LEU A 20 -13.01 -1.27 1.33
N GLU A 21 -14.14 -1.46 2.02
CA GLU A 21 -14.95 -0.37 2.55
C GLU A 21 -14.17 0.48 3.57
N ALA A 22 -13.44 -0.15 4.49
CA ALA A 22 -12.57 0.56 5.42
C ALA A 22 -11.49 1.40 4.69
N LEU A 23 -10.89 0.87 3.61
CA LEU A 23 -9.94 1.62 2.79
C LEU A 23 -10.60 2.80 2.09
N ASP A 24 -11.84 2.64 1.59
CA ASP A 24 -12.60 3.73 0.98
C ASP A 24 -12.91 4.85 1.98
N GLU A 25 -13.27 4.53 3.22
CA GLU A 25 -13.50 5.53 4.27
C GLU A 25 -12.22 6.30 4.62
N LEU A 26 -11.06 5.64 4.66
CA LEU A 26 -9.77 6.31 4.86
C LEU A 26 -9.45 7.30 3.74
N VAL A 27 -9.81 6.97 2.50
CA VAL A 27 -9.62 7.88 1.36
C VAL A 27 -10.63 9.03 1.41
N LYS A 28 -11.91 8.75 1.71
CA LYS A 28 -12.94 9.79 1.87
C LYS A 28 -12.62 10.79 2.98
N ALA A 29 -12.04 10.31 4.09
CA ALA A 29 -11.58 11.14 5.19
C ALA A 29 -10.33 11.97 4.84
N GLY A 30 -9.73 11.79 3.66
CA GLY A 30 -8.53 12.49 3.23
C GLY A 30 -7.24 11.99 3.88
N ALA A 31 -7.28 10.88 4.61
CA ALA A 31 -6.09 10.30 5.26
C ALA A 31 -5.10 9.74 4.22
N TYR A 32 -5.61 9.24 3.10
CA TYR A 32 -4.80 8.77 1.98
C TYR A 32 -5.35 9.26 0.65
N PRO A 33 -4.49 9.56 -0.35
CA PRO A 33 -4.92 10.04 -1.65
C PRO A 33 -5.61 8.98 -2.51
N SER A 34 -5.39 7.69 -2.23
CA SER A 34 -6.02 6.58 -2.94
C SER A 34 -5.96 5.30 -2.11
N ARG A 35 -6.82 4.33 -2.44
CA ARG A 35 -6.77 2.97 -1.87
C ARG A 35 -5.38 2.34 -2.04
N SER A 36 -4.79 2.53 -3.23
CA SER A 36 -3.45 2.02 -3.54
C SER A 36 -2.36 2.61 -2.64
N GLU A 37 -2.46 3.89 -2.29
CA GLU A 37 -1.48 4.51 -1.36
C GLU A 37 -1.67 4.02 0.07
N ALA A 38 -2.92 3.86 0.52
CA ALA A 38 -3.21 3.27 1.83
C ALA A 38 -2.64 1.84 1.95
N ILE A 39 -2.83 1.02 0.92
CA ILE A 39 -2.27 -0.34 0.87
C ILE A 39 -0.73 -0.30 0.86
N ARG A 40 -0.11 0.57 0.07
CA ARG A 40 1.35 0.74 0.07
C ARG A 40 1.89 1.18 1.42
N ALA A 41 1.20 2.07 2.13
CA ALA A 41 1.60 2.50 3.47
C ALA A 41 1.58 1.32 4.46
N ALA A 42 0.51 0.53 4.45
CA ALA A 42 0.40 -0.67 5.27
C ALA A 42 1.51 -1.70 4.95
N LEU A 43 1.83 -1.90 3.66
CA LEU A 43 2.93 -2.77 3.24
C LEU A 43 4.29 -2.24 3.72
N ARG A 44 4.56 -0.94 3.60
CA ARG A 44 5.80 -0.33 4.11
C ARG A 44 5.97 -0.54 5.61
N GLU A 45 4.92 -0.32 6.39
CA GLU A 45 4.93 -0.55 7.84
C GLU A 45 5.19 -2.02 8.18
N LEU A 46 4.51 -2.94 7.48
CA LEU A 46 4.69 -4.37 7.66
C LEU A 46 6.13 -4.80 7.34
N LEU A 47 6.68 -4.37 6.20
CA LEU A 47 8.04 -4.73 5.78
C LEU A 47 9.09 -4.12 6.71
N ALA A 48 8.91 -2.86 7.13
CA ALA A 48 9.80 -2.22 8.10
C ALA A 48 9.80 -2.96 9.45
N ARG A 49 8.65 -3.50 9.88
CA ARG A 49 8.52 -4.29 11.10
C ARG A 49 9.28 -5.61 11.05
N TYR A 50 9.24 -6.30 9.91
CA TYR A 50 9.84 -7.63 9.77
C TYR A 50 11.28 -7.62 9.26
N LYS A 51 11.82 -6.45 8.84
CA LYS A 51 13.19 -6.27 8.28
C LYS A 51 13.64 -7.51 7.53
N LEU A 52 13.02 -7.76 6.38
CA LEU A 52 13.43 -8.84 5.50
C LEU A 52 14.80 -8.46 4.92
N ASP A 53 15.87 -8.89 5.59
CA ASP A 53 17.24 -8.74 5.08
C ASP A 53 17.36 -9.59 3.81
N GLY A 54 17.61 -8.94 2.66
CA GLY A 54 17.87 -9.62 1.38
C GLY A 54 16.88 -9.35 0.24
N VAL A 55 15.96 -8.40 0.40
CA VAL A 55 15.24 -7.73 -0.71
C VAL A 55 15.76 -6.31 -0.88
#